data_AF-A0A268QUG0-F1
#
_entry.id   AF-A0A268QUG0-F1
#
_cell.length_a   1.000
_cell.length_b   1.000
_cell.length_c   1.000
_cell.angle_alpha   90.00
_cell.angle_beta   90.00
_cell.angle_gamma   90.00
#
_symmetry.space_group_name_H-M   'P 1'
#
loop_
_entity.id
_entity.type
_entity.pdbx_description
1 polymer ?
#
loop_
_entity_poly.entity_id
_entity_poly.type
_entity_poly.pdbx_seq_one_letter_code
_entity_poly.pdbx_strand_id
1 'polypeptide(L)' 'GSNAVSYVGITALDGTVYWGCGVDMDIMTSSVKALFSAVNKMTESVKLPIELDFSLTNK' A
#
# COMPACT_ATOMS: atom_id res chain seq x y z
N GLY A 1 -27.05 -5.32 -6.95
CA GLY A 1 -25.81 -6.11 -7.00
C GLY A 1 -25.21 -6.15 -5.62
N SER A 2 -24.64 -7.29 -5.22
CA SER A 2 -23.86 -7.43 -4.00
C SER A 2 -22.42 -7.00 -4.27
N ASN A 3 -21.81 -6.24 -3.36
CA ASN A 3 -20.38 -5.93 -3.41
C ASN A 3 -19.63 -6.82 -2.42
N ALA A 4 -18.49 -7.35 -2.83
CA ALA A 4 -17.53 -8.02 -1.98
C ALA A 4 -16.51 -7.00 -1.44
N VAL A 5 -16.14 -7.16 -0.17
CA VAL A 5 -15.14 -6.33 0.50
C VAL A 5 -14.07 -7.25 1.09
N SER A 6 -12.82 -7.01 0.71
CA SER A 6 -11.65 -7.74 1.22
C SER A 6 -10.73 -6.79 2.00
N TYR A 7 -10.20 -7.28 3.11
CA TYR A 7 -9.19 -6.59 3.91
C TYR A 7 -7.91 -7.42 3.94
N VAL A 8 -6.77 -6.78 3.69
CA VAL A 8 -5.45 -7.41 3.73
C VAL A 8 -4.55 -6.60 4.65
N GLY A 9 -3.95 -7.26 5.63
CA GLY A 9 -2.95 -6.69 6.53
C GLY A 9 -1.57 -7.29 6.23
N ILE A 10 -0.59 -6.43 5.93
CA ILE A 10 0.81 -6.83 5.73
C ILE A 10 1.59 -6.36 6.95
N THR A 11 2.20 -7.29 7.67
CA THR A 11 3.12 -6.95 8.77
C THR A 11 4.54 -6.90 8.21
N ALA A 12 5.15 -5.72 8.24
CA ALA A 12 6.53 -5.54 7.83
C ALA A 12 7.52 -6.01 8.91
N LEU A 13 8.79 -6.13 8.54
CA LEU A 13 9.85 -6.64 9.42
C LEU A 13 10.10 -5.74 10.64
N ASP A 14 9.74 -4.46 10.53
CA ASP A 14 9.81 -3.44 11.58
C ASP A 14 8.66 -3.52 12.60
N GLY A 15 7.68 -4.42 12.38
CA GLY A 15 6.48 -4.55 13.19
C GLY A 15 5.34 -3.60 12.78
N THR A 16 5.53 -2.79 11.73
CA THR A 16 4.48 -1.91 11.20
C THR A 16 3.46 -2.74 10.41
N VAL A 17 2.16 -2.54 10.67
CA VAL A 17 1.07 -3.21 9.96
C VAL A 17 0.43 -2.28 8.95
N TYR A 18 0.51 -2.64 7.67
CA TYR A 18 -0.10 -1.92 6.56
C TYR A 18 -1.42 -2.57 6.16
N TRP A 19 -2.51 -1.82 6.34
CA TRP A 19 -3.85 -2.26 5.97
C TRP A 19 -4.28 -1.71 4.61
N GLY A 20 -4.66 -2.64 3.73
CA GLY A 20 -5.30 -2.38 2.46
C GLY A 20 -6.75 -2.86 2.44
N CYS A 21 -7.58 -2.14 1.69
CA CYS A 21 -9.00 -2.45 1.49
C CYS A 21 -9.27 -2.53 -0.02
N GLY A 22 -10.03 -3.54 -0.42
CA GLY A 22 -10.50 -3.68 -1.80
C GLY A 22 -11.99 -3.94 -1.81
N VAL A 23 -12.70 -3.15 -2.60
CA VAL A 23 -14.15 -3.28 -2.82
C VAL A 23 -14.35 -3.58 -4.30
N ASP A 24 -14.97 -4.72 -4.58
CA ASP A 24 -15.34 -5.11 -5.94
C ASP A 24 -16.57 -6.02 -5.92
N MET A 25 -17.28 -6.12 -7.03
CA MET A 25 -18.41 -7.07 -7.14
C MET A 25 -17.91 -8.52 -7.16
N ASP A 26 -16.68 -8.74 -7.64
CA ASP A 26 -16.01 -10.03 -7.65
C ASP A 26 -14.99 -10.15 -6.49
N ILE A 27 -15.10 -11.22 -5.70
CA ILE A 27 -14.27 -11.44 -4.50
C ILE A 27 -12.77 -11.63 -4.82
N MET A 28 -12.43 -12.14 -6.00
CA MET A 28 -11.04 -12.28 -6.41
C MET A 28 -10.45 -10.91 -6.72
N THR A 29 -11.21 -10.09 -7.44
CA THR A 29 -10.81 -8.72 -7.78
C THR A 29 -10.71 -7.84 -6.53
N SER A 30 -11.64 -7.96 -5.57
CA SER A 30 -11.57 -7.23 -4.30
C SER A 30 -10.33 -7.62 -3.49
N SER A 31 -9.94 -8.89 -3.50
CA SER A 31 -8.75 -9.39 -2.79
C SER A 31 -7.45 -8.86 -3.38
N VAL A 32 -7.33 -8.86 -4.72
CA VAL A 32 -6.17 -8.27 -5.41
C VAL A 32 -6.08 -6.76 -5.13
N LYS A 33 -7.19 -6.03 -5.21
CA LYS A 33 -7.25 -4.60 -4.88
C LYS A 33 -6.80 -4.32 -3.45
N ALA A 34 -7.24 -5.13 -2.49
CA ALA A 34 -6.84 -4.99 -1.09
C ALA A 34 -5.34 -5.19 -0.89
N LEU A 35 -4.75 -6.19 -1.57
CA LEU A 35 -3.32 -6.45 -1.52
C LEU A 35 -2.50 -5.29 -2.10
N PHE A 36 -2.83 -4.82 -3.30
CA PHE A 36 -2.15 -3.68 -3.91
C PHE A 36 -2.29 -2.41 -3.06
N SER A 37 -3.44 -2.19 -2.43
CA SER A 37 -3.63 -1.07 -1.49
C SER A 37 -2.69 -1.16 -0.29
N ALA A 38 -2.52 -2.34 0.31
CA ALA A 38 -1.60 -2.56 1.43
C ALA A 38 -0.14 -2.37 1.02
N VAL A 39 0.26 -2.93 -0.12
CA VAL A 39 1.63 -2.82 -0.66
C VAL A 39 1.95 -1.37 -1.04
N ASN A 40 1.02 -0.65 -1.66
CA ASN A 40 1.26 0.75 -2.04
C ASN A 40 1.52 1.63 -0.80
N LYS A 41 0.77 1.42 0.28
CA LYS A 41 0.99 2.12 1.56
C LYS A 41 2.33 1.76 2.20
N MET A 42 2.73 0.48 2.11
CA MET A 42 4.05 0.04 2.55
C MET A 42 5.16 0.74 1.76
N THR A 43 5.07 0.75 0.43
CA THR A 43 6.06 1.40 -0.45
C THR A 43 6.08 2.93 -0.29
N GLU A 44 4.92 3.56 -0.08
CA GLU A 44 4.83 4.99 0.19
C GLU A 44 5.51 5.36 1.51
N SER A 45 5.41 4.50 2.52
CA SER A 45 6.13 4.67 3.79
C SER A 45 7.64 4.44 3.64
N VAL A 46 8.05 3.70 2.62
CA VAL A 46 9.46 3.45 2.23
C VAL A 46 10.00 4.55 1.29
N LYS A 47 9.22 5.60 0.95
CA LYS A 47 9.76 6.80 0.31
C LYS A 47 10.72 7.51 1.28
N LEU A 48 11.98 7.07 1.26
CA LEU A 48 13.11 7.89 1.63
C LEU A 48 12.99 9.23 0.90
N PRO A 49 13.40 10.35 1.53
CA PRO A 49 13.27 11.69 0.96
C PRO A 49 14.18 11.82 -0.27
N ILE A 50 13.68 11.41 -1.43
CA ILE A 50 14.34 11.60 -2.73
C ILE A 50 14.43 13.12 -3.06
N GLU A 51 13.83 13.99 -2.26
CA GLU A 51 14.03 15.45 -2.36
C GLU A 51 15.29 15.97 -1.66
N LEU A 52 15.99 15.18 -0.82
CA LEU A 52 17.19 15.67 -0.12
C LEU A 52 18.47 15.60 -0.98
N ASP A 53 18.59 14.65 -1.91
CA ASP A 53 19.79 14.49 -2.76
C ASP A 53 19.79 15.38 -4.01
N PHE A 54 18.64 15.88 -4.46
CA PHE A 54 18.60 16.80 -5.61
C PHE A 54 18.94 18.25 -5.21
N SER A 55 18.75 18.61 -3.94
CA SER A 55 19.00 19.97 -3.46
C SER A 55 20.43 20.20 -2.92
N LEU A 56 21.21 19.14 -2.67
CA LEU A 56 22.60 19.23 -2.20
C LEU A 56 23.65 19.21 -3.31
N THR A 57 23.26 18.91 -4.56
CA THR A 57 24.17 18.91 -5.71
C THR A 57 24.25 20.28 -6.42
N ASN A 58 23.50 21.28 -5.95
CA ASN A 58 23.49 22.64 -6.50
C ASN A 58 24.08 23.66 -5.51
N LYS A 59 25.30 23.40 -5.03
CA LYS A 59 26.09 24.41 -4.30
C LYS A 59 27.58 24.28 -4.59
#